data_AF-A0A0D0A1R0-F1
#
_entry.id   AF-A0A0D0A1R0-F1
#
_cell.length_a   1.000
_cell.length_b   1.000
_cell.length_c   1.000
_cell.angle_alpha   90.00
_cell.angle_beta   90.00
_cell.angle_gamma   90.00
#
_symmetry.space_group_name_H-M   'P 1'
#
loop_
_entity.id
_entity.type
_entity.pdbx_description
1 polymer ?
#
loop_
_entity_poly.entity_id
_entity_poly.type
_entity_poly.pdbx_seq_one_letter_code
_entity_poly.pdbx_strand_id
1 'polypeptide(L)'
;LLQYLRPSLSDNDIPHRTKTRDEILERARLAIERVQEKLKHLKTEQLAFTPINGNHSGANIGRILIETIDKYGIRMKVGWFTADNATNNDTAIATVAADIDPTGKQWNAVEHRVRFVIFDVSLEIQIADEFV
;
A
#
# COMPACT_ATOMS: atom_id res chain seq x y z
N LEU A 1 -5.84 -6.97 25.57
CA LEU A 1 -5.41 -5.76 26.33
C LEU A 1 -6.59 -5.03 26.97
N LEU A 2 -7.62 -4.61 26.22
CA LEU A 2 -8.81 -3.94 26.79
C LEU A 2 -9.63 -4.78 27.80
N GLN A 3 -9.46 -6.10 27.81
CA GLN A 3 -10.17 -7.00 28.73
C GLN A 3 -9.68 -6.89 30.19
N TYR A 4 -8.48 -6.33 30.42
CA TYR A 4 -7.84 -6.22 31.73
C TYR A 4 -7.98 -4.82 32.37
N LEU A 5 -8.82 -3.94 31.82
CA LEU A 5 -9.09 -2.59 32.36
C LEU A 5 -10.44 -2.50 33.07
N ARG A 6 -11.01 -3.63 33.50
CA ARG A 6 -12.33 -3.66 34.15
C ARG A 6 -12.18 -3.31 35.64
N PRO A 7 -13.12 -2.55 36.24
CA PRO A 7 -13.09 -2.21 37.67
C PRO A 7 -13.10 -3.41 38.61
N SER A 8 -13.52 -4.58 38.13
CA SER A 8 -13.63 -5.83 38.89
C SER A 8 -12.41 -6.75 38.77
N LEU A 9 -11.27 -6.27 38.25
CA LEU A 9 -10.08 -7.09 38.05
C LEU A 9 -9.27 -7.21 39.34
N SER A 10 -8.93 -8.43 39.75
CA SER A 10 -8.01 -8.69 40.87
C SER A 10 -6.58 -8.89 40.39
N ASP A 11 -5.58 -8.77 41.28
CA ASP A 11 -4.17 -8.99 40.93
C ASP A 11 -3.90 -10.40 40.37
N ASN A 12 -4.71 -11.40 40.75
CA ASN A 12 -4.60 -12.77 40.24
C ASN A 12 -5.12 -12.91 38.79
N ASP A 13 -5.91 -11.96 38.31
CA ASP A 13 -6.42 -11.93 36.93
C ASP A 13 -5.42 -11.31 35.95
N ILE A 14 -4.32 -10.73 36.44
CA ILE A 14 -3.26 -10.15 35.62
C ILE A 14 -2.41 -11.29 35.05
N PRO A 15 -2.46 -11.53 33.72
CA PRO A 15 -1.71 -12.63 33.12
C PRO A 15 -0.21 -12.40 33.28
N HIS A 16 0.50 -13.46 33.71
CA HIS A 16 1.96 -13.46 33.72
C HIS A 16 2.51 -13.17 32.31
N ARG A 17 3.66 -12.48 32.22
CA ARG A 17 4.26 -12.02 30.96
C ARG A 17 4.32 -13.09 29.86
N THR A 18 4.56 -14.34 30.23
CA THR A 18 4.61 -15.48 29.31
C THR A 18 3.26 -15.72 28.64
N LYS A 19 2.17 -15.72 29.42
CA LYS A 19 0.81 -15.91 28.90
C LYS A 19 0.41 -14.78 27.94
N THR A 20 0.75 -13.54 28.28
CA THR A 20 0.53 -12.38 27.40
C THR A 20 1.33 -12.48 26.11
N ARG A 21 2.62 -12.86 26.21
CA ARG A 21 3.48 -13.07 25.04
C ARG A 21 2.91 -14.15 24.12
N ASP A 22 2.53 -15.29 24.68
CA ASP A 22 2.04 -16.43 23.91
C ASP A 22 0.70 -16.10 23.23
N GLU A 23 -0.18 -15.35 23.89
CA GLU A 23 -1.42 -14.84 23.29
C GLU A 23 -1.15 -13.86 22.14
N ILE A 24 -0.16 -12.95 22.29
CA ILE A 24 0.24 -12.03 21.23
C ILE A 24 0.78 -12.79 20.03
N LEU A 25 1.66 -13.77 20.25
CA LEU A 25 2.24 -14.58 19.18
C LEU A 25 1.18 -15.38 18.44
N GLU A 26 0.23 -15.97 19.15
CA GLU A 26 -0.85 -16.72 18.52
C GLU A 26 -1.78 -15.81 17.70
N ARG A 27 -2.14 -14.64 18.23
CA ARG A 27 -2.92 -13.65 17.47
C ARG A 27 -2.18 -13.16 16.22
N ALA A 28 -0.86 -12.97 16.32
CA ALA A 28 -0.04 -12.58 15.19
C ALA A 28 0.00 -13.70 14.13
N ARG A 29 0.17 -14.95 14.52
CA ARG A 29 0.12 -16.12 13.62
C ARG A 29 -1.20 -16.19 12.87
N LEU A 30 -2.32 -16.10 13.59
CA LEU A 30 -3.66 -16.12 13.00
C LEU A 30 -3.89 -14.95 12.04
N ALA A 31 -3.38 -13.76 12.37
CA ALA A 31 -3.46 -12.60 11.49
C ALA A 31 -2.63 -12.80 10.21
N ILE A 32 -1.43 -13.36 10.32
CA ILE A 32 -0.57 -13.70 9.18
C ILE A 32 -1.26 -14.71 8.27
N GLU A 33 -1.80 -15.80 8.82
CA GLU A 33 -2.50 -16.83 8.03
C GLU A 33 -3.71 -16.23 7.30
N ARG A 34 -4.48 -15.37 7.98
CA ARG A 34 -5.62 -14.69 7.35
C ARG A 34 -5.20 -13.79 6.19
N VAL A 35 -4.08 -13.08 6.32
CA VAL A 35 -3.55 -12.23 5.25
C VAL A 35 -3.02 -13.11 4.11
N GLN A 36 -2.22 -14.13 4.40
CA GLN A 36 -1.69 -15.05 3.39
C GLN A 36 -2.82 -15.71 2.58
N GLU A 37 -3.87 -16.19 3.22
CA GLU A 37 -5.02 -16.78 2.53
C GLU A 37 -5.73 -15.80 1.61
N LYS A 38 -5.80 -14.52 1.97
CA LYS A 38 -6.38 -13.47 1.10
C LYS A 38 -5.47 -13.11 -0.06
N LEU A 39 -4.16 -13.11 0.15
CA LEU A 39 -3.18 -12.69 -0.85
C LEU A 39 -2.68 -13.85 -1.73
N LYS A 40 -3.09 -15.09 -1.48
CA LYS A 40 -2.57 -16.30 -2.14
C LYS A 40 -2.70 -16.34 -3.66
N HIS A 41 -3.62 -15.56 -4.22
CA HIS A 41 -3.86 -15.48 -5.68
C HIS A 41 -3.34 -14.19 -6.30
N LEU A 42 -2.79 -13.26 -5.50
CA LEU A 42 -2.18 -12.07 -6.05
C LEU A 42 -0.94 -12.46 -6.85
N LYS A 43 -0.80 -11.82 -8.00
CA LYS A 43 0.35 -11.95 -8.88
C LYS A 43 1.04 -10.60 -8.96
N THR A 44 2.36 -10.64 -9.02
CA THR A 44 3.20 -9.48 -9.26
C THR A 44 3.81 -9.63 -10.64
N GLU A 45 3.70 -8.60 -11.46
CA GLU A 45 4.27 -8.55 -12.80
C GLU A 45 4.99 -7.22 -12.99
N GLN A 46 6.16 -7.26 -13.63
CA GLN A 46 6.89 -6.04 -13.97
C GLN A 46 6.33 -5.45 -15.27
N LEU A 47 5.63 -4.32 -15.16
CA LEU A 47 5.03 -3.66 -16.33
C LEU A 47 6.02 -2.79 -17.10
N ALA A 48 7.00 -2.19 -16.41
CA ALA A 48 7.97 -1.30 -17.05
C ALA A 48 9.30 -1.25 -16.29
N PHE A 49 10.37 -1.05 -17.06
CA PHE A 49 11.69 -0.63 -16.57
C PHE A 49 12.18 0.49 -17.50
N THR A 50 11.54 1.65 -17.38
CA THR A 50 11.71 2.75 -18.33
C THR A 50 12.77 3.72 -17.84
N PRO A 51 13.81 4.03 -18.64
CA PRO A 51 14.77 5.07 -18.28
C PRO A 51 14.08 6.43 -18.23
N ILE A 52 14.36 7.20 -17.17
CA ILE A 52 13.86 8.57 -17.04
C ILE A 52 14.77 9.48 -17.88
N ASN A 53 14.23 10.03 -18.96
CA ASN A 53 14.92 11.03 -19.76
C ASN A 53 14.59 12.43 -19.26
N GLY A 54 15.61 13.29 -19.12
CA GLY A 54 15.46 14.66 -18.63
C GLY A 54 15.46 14.76 -17.11
N ASN A 55 14.76 15.76 -16.57
CA ASN A 55 14.74 16.01 -15.13
C ASN A 55 13.94 14.93 -14.38
N HIS A 56 14.42 14.48 -13.22
CA HIS A 56 13.77 13.51 -12.34
C HIS A 56 12.66 14.17 -11.49
N SER A 57 11.94 15.12 -12.08
CA SER A 57 10.83 15.80 -11.43
C SER A 57 9.63 14.85 -11.31
N GLY A 58 8.81 15.05 -10.28
CA GLY A 58 7.61 14.24 -10.10
C GLY A 58 6.66 14.28 -11.29
N ALA A 59 6.49 15.45 -11.92
CA ALA A 59 5.66 15.58 -13.12
C ALA A 59 6.16 14.70 -14.29
N ASN A 60 7.48 14.60 -14.49
CA ASN A 60 8.04 13.75 -15.54
C ASN A 60 7.84 12.27 -15.22
N ILE A 61 8.06 11.87 -13.96
CA ILE A 61 7.80 10.51 -13.48
C ILE A 61 6.32 10.15 -13.65
N GLY A 62 5.41 11.05 -13.26
CA GLY A 62 3.96 10.88 -13.41
C GLY A 62 3.55 10.67 -14.86
N ARG A 63 4.10 11.45 -15.80
CA ARG A 63 3.88 11.24 -17.24
C ARG A 63 4.31 9.85 -17.71
N ILE A 64 5.49 9.37 -17.30
CA ILE A 64 5.99 8.03 -17.64
C ILE A 64 5.06 6.93 -17.07
N LEU A 65 4.53 7.13 -15.86
CA LEU A 65 3.55 6.21 -15.26
C LEU A 65 2.24 6.20 -16.06
N ILE A 66 1.71 7.36 -16.44
CA ILE A 66 0.51 7.47 -17.28
C ILE A 66 0.70 6.74 -18.61
N GLU A 67 1.82 6.98 -19.30
CA GLU A 67 2.15 6.28 -20.55
C GLU A 67 2.21 4.75 -20.37
N THR A 68 2.74 4.30 -19.23
CA THR A 68 2.75 2.87 -18.90
C THR A 68 1.34 2.34 -18.65
N ILE A 69 0.53 3.04 -17.85
CA ILE A 69 -0.87 2.69 -17.57
C ILE A 69 -1.68 2.58 -18.87
N ASP A 70 -1.47 3.51 -19.79
CA ASP A 70 -2.11 3.55 -21.11
C ASP A 70 -1.69 2.40 -22.00
N LYS A 71 -0.38 2.13 -22.06
CA LYS A 71 0.19 1.03 -22.84
C LYS A 71 -0.45 -0.32 -22.48
N TYR A 72 -0.77 -0.54 -21.20
CA TYR A 72 -1.40 -1.77 -20.71
C TYR A 72 -2.93 -1.70 -20.63
N GLY A 73 -3.56 -0.55 -20.91
CA GLY A 73 -5.01 -0.39 -20.87
C GLY A 73 -5.62 -0.55 -19.47
N ILE A 74 -4.87 -0.19 -18.42
CA ILE A 74 -5.24 -0.46 -17.02
C ILE A 74 -5.73 0.76 -16.24
N ARG A 75 -6.07 1.88 -16.91
CA ARG A 75 -6.55 3.13 -16.25
C ARG A 75 -7.61 2.87 -15.18
N MET A 76 -8.63 2.09 -15.49
CA MET A 76 -9.75 1.78 -14.60
C MET A 76 -9.42 0.76 -13.50
N LYS A 77 -8.20 0.23 -13.49
CA LYS A 77 -7.76 -0.81 -12.55
C LYS A 77 -6.63 -0.33 -11.64
N VAL A 78 -6.21 0.93 -11.72
CA VAL A 78 -5.18 1.48 -10.84
C VAL A 78 -5.74 1.59 -9.43
N GLY A 79 -5.23 0.74 -8.53
CA GLY A 79 -5.58 0.77 -7.11
C GLY A 79 -4.66 1.70 -6.34
N TRP A 80 -3.48 1.18 -5.98
CA TRP A 80 -2.53 1.88 -5.09
C TRP A 80 -1.14 1.99 -5.70
N PHE A 81 -0.41 3.01 -5.27
CA PHE A 81 1.03 3.13 -5.51
C PHE A 81 1.80 2.92 -4.21
N THR A 82 2.83 2.09 -4.28
CA THR A 82 3.87 1.98 -3.26
C THR A 82 5.11 2.72 -3.74
N ALA A 83 5.65 3.63 -2.92
CA ALA A 83 6.82 4.43 -3.28
C ALA A 83 7.65 4.80 -2.04
N ASP A 84 8.95 5.06 -2.23
CA ASP A 84 9.80 5.66 -1.19
C ASP A 84 9.30 7.07 -0.79
N ASN A 85 9.90 7.65 0.26
CA ASN A 85 9.51 8.94 0.81
C ASN A 85 10.07 10.18 0.08
N ALA A 86 10.63 10.05 -1.11
CA ALA A 86 11.07 11.20 -1.89
C ALA A 86 9.89 12.10 -2.28
N THR A 87 10.07 13.42 -2.17
CA THR A 87 9.00 14.41 -2.41
C THR A 87 8.54 14.45 -3.87
N ASN A 88 9.38 14.05 -4.82
CA ASN A 88 8.98 13.94 -6.22
C ASN A 88 7.95 12.82 -6.45
N ASN A 89 7.90 11.78 -5.60
CA ASN A 89 6.88 10.74 -5.67
C ASN A 89 5.49 11.24 -5.27
N ASP A 90 5.41 12.19 -4.32
CA ASP A 90 4.15 12.86 -3.99
C ASP A 90 3.61 13.61 -5.22
N THR A 91 4.47 14.37 -5.89
CA THR A 91 4.12 15.11 -7.12
C THR A 91 3.79 14.17 -8.28
N ALA A 92 4.51 13.05 -8.43
CA ALA A 92 4.26 12.08 -9.50
C ALA A 92 2.86 11.45 -9.39
N ILE A 93 2.50 11.02 -8.18
CA ILE A 93 1.22 10.38 -7.90
C ILE A 93 0.08 11.40 -7.98
N ALA A 94 0.30 12.66 -7.57
CA ALA A 94 -0.65 13.74 -7.82
C ALA A 94 -0.86 14.01 -9.32
N THR A 95 0.20 13.91 -10.14
CA THR A 95 0.11 14.05 -11.59
C THR A 95 -0.74 12.93 -12.20
N VAL A 96 -0.54 11.68 -11.75
CA VAL A 96 -1.37 10.54 -12.17
C VAL A 96 -2.82 10.75 -11.75
N ALA A 97 -3.09 11.15 -10.51
CA ALA A 97 -4.46 11.42 -10.01
C ALA A 97 -5.24 12.36 -10.91
N ALA A 98 -4.63 13.51 -11.24
CA ALA A 98 -5.25 14.55 -12.04
C ALA A 98 -5.54 14.08 -13.48
N ASP A 99 -4.82 13.08 -13.98
CA ASP A 99 -4.99 12.51 -15.32
C ASP A 99 -6.03 11.37 -15.34
N ILE A 100 -5.99 10.45 -14.39
CA ILE A 100 -6.87 9.27 -14.38
C ILE A 100 -8.26 9.57 -13.79
N ASP A 101 -8.36 10.52 -12.87
CA ASP A 101 -9.63 11.02 -12.33
C ASP A 101 -9.56 12.53 -12.13
N PRO A 102 -9.77 13.32 -13.20
CA PRO A 102 -9.77 14.78 -13.12
C PRO A 102 -10.83 15.35 -12.16
N THR A 103 -11.84 14.55 -11.80
CA THR A 103 -12.90 14.96 -10.86
C THR A 103 -12.51 14.75 -9.40
N GLY A 104 -11.50 13.92 -9.12
CA GLY A 104 -11.01 13.57 -7.79
C GLY A 104 -12.03 12.86 -6.91
N LYS A 105 -13.09 12.28 -7.48
CA LYS A 105 -14.18 11.62 -6.74
C LYS A 105 -13.86 10.17 -6.37
N GLN A 106 -13.08 9.50 -7.21
CA GLN A 106 -12.74 8.09 -7.11
C GLN A 106 -11.28 7.91 -6.76
N TRP A 107 -10.41 8.85 -7.14
CA TRP A 107 -8.98 8.71 -6.92
C TRP A 107 -8.36 9.90 -6.18
N ASN A 108 -7.79 9.61 -5.00
CA ASN A 108 -7.09 10.57 -4.17
C ASN A 108 -5.62 10.14 -3.99
N ALA A 109 -4.69 10.99 -4.42
CA ALA A 109 -3.26 10.70 -4.40
C ALA A 109 -2.67 10.41 -3.01
N VAL A 110 -3.27 10.95 -1.95
CA VAL A 110 -2.81 10.72 -0.57
C VAL A 110 -3.32 9.38 -0.07
N GLU A 111 -4.58 9.06 -0.32
CA GLU A 111 -5.22 7.82 0.15
C GLU A 111 -4.77 6.58 -0.63
N HIS A 112 -4.43 6.76 -1.91
CA HIS A 112 -4.01 5.69 -2.81
C HIS A 112 -2.49 5.54 -2.87
N ARG A 113 -1.76 6.10 -1.89
CA ARG A 113 -0.32 5.97 -1.77
C ARG A 113 0.11 5.38 -0.44
N VAL A 114 0.83 4.26 -0.53
CA VAL A 114 1.50 3.63 0.61
C VAL A 114 2.96 4.06 0.62
N ARG A 115 3.39 4.70 1.71
CA ARG A 115 4.78 5.13 1.91
C ARG A 115 5.64 3.94 2.35
N PHE A 116 6.76 3.73 1.68
CA PHE A 116 7.70 2.65 2.01
C PHE A 116 8.94 3.20 2.76
N VAL A 117 9.49 2.41 3.69
CA VAL A 117 10.48 2.87 4.68
C VAL A 117 11.88 2.26 4.48
N ILE A 118 12.07 1.41 3.47
CA ILE A 118 13.38 0.78 3.18
C ILE A 118 13.96 1.41 1.90
N PHE A 119 15.28 1.66 1.91
CA PHE A 119 16.09 2.49 1.01
C PHE A 119 16.10 2.14 -0.50
N ASP A 120 15.23 1.27 -0.99
CA ASP A 120 15.20 0.91 -2.41
C ASP A 120 14.06 1.63 -3.15
N VAL A 121 14.37 2.19 -4.32
CA VAL A 121 13.45 3.02 -5.12
C VAL A 121 12.63 2.10 -6.02
N SER A 122 11.59 1.46 -5.50
CA SER A 122 10.60 0.75 -6.32
C SER A 122 9.27 1.49 -6.30
N LEU A 123 8.79 1.87 -7.49
CA LEU A 123 7.41 2.29 -7.71
C LEU A 123 6.63 1.05 -8.14
N GLU A 124 5.83 0.52 -7.23
CA GLU A 124 4.96 -0.61 -7.49
C GLU A 124 3.52 -0.12 -7.63
N ILE A 125 2.86 -0.52 -8.72
CA ILE A 125 1.45 -0.24 -8.97
C ILE A 125 0.67 -1.49 -8.58
N GLN A 126 -0.18 -1.38 -7.57
CA GLN A 126 -1.14 -2.41 -7.25
C GLN A 126 -2.42 -2.19 -8.04
N ILE A 127 -2.75 -3.18 -8.87
CA ILE A 127 -3.96 -3.19 -9.68
C ILE A 127 -5.11 -3.72 -8.81
N ALA A 128 -6.22 -2.99 -8.75
CA ALA A 128 -7.43 -3.45 -8.09
C ALA A 128 -8.15 -4.45 -9.01
N ASP A 129 -8.11 -5.73 -8.65
CA ASP A 129 -8.97 -6.76 -9.25
C ASP A 129 -10.33 -6.76 -8.53
N GLU A 130 -11.22 -5.85 -8.93
CA GLU A 130 -12.67 -6.02 -8.76
C GLU A 130 -13.36 -5.56 -10.05
N PHE A 131 -14.35 -6.34 -10.51
CA PHE A 131 -15.04 -6.36 -11.81
C PHE A 131 -14.45 -7.30 -12.87
N VAL A 132 -14.49 -8.60 -12.58
CA VAL A 132 -14.88 -9.64 -13.55
C VAL A 132 -16.20 -10.24 -13.06
#